data_AF-A0A831VD98-F1
#
_entry.id   AF-A0A831VD98-F1
#
_cell.length_a   1.000
_cell.length_b   1.000
_cell.length_c   1.000
_cell.angle_alpha   90.00
_cell.angle_beta   90.00
_cell.angle_gamma   90.00
#
_symmetry.space_group_name_H-M   'P 1'
#
loop_
_entity.id
_entity.type
_entity.pdbx_description
1 polymer ?
#
loop_
_entity_poly.entity_id
_entity_poly.type
_entity_poly.pdbx_seq_one_letter_code
_entity_poly.pdbx_strand_id
1 'polypeptide(L)'
;MEIHGELSRLVIKEGPRRVLGMPLFLNLFGSVKALPAAYILGRFRRVYFEDERFRDVAMALCADCTADGRDDAEIVGRALAVEAYYNTIAHDVAALAPGIDSIAVPCFTGALGEAVAKRAREVEPGLTIVAAKLGAGDCAWADAVYSPPPQPLPLPRALRLGPASLAVLSTALRASEEYGLYSTLALLTDWGA
;
A
#
# COMPACT_ATOMS: atom_id res chain seq x y z
N MET A 1 20.46 9.57 10.94
CA MET A 1 19.04 9.41 10.61
C MET A 1 18.21 10.16 11.63
N GLU A 2 17.41 11.13 11.18
CA GLU A 2 16.45 11.87 12.00
C GLU A 2 15.03 11.41 11.64
N ILE A 3 14.18 11.17 12.63
CA ILE A 3 12.79 10.73 12.41
C ILE A 3 11.86 11.72 13.09
N HIS A 4 11.01 12.37 12.30
CA HIS A 4 9.98 13.29 12.77
C HIS A 4 8.60 12.68 12.48
N GLY A 5 7.74 12.66 13.50
CA GLY A 5 6.31 12.42 13.31
C GLY A 5 5.58 13.74 13.30
N GLU A 6 5.06 14.16 12.15
CA GLU A 6 4.02 15.19 12.08
C GLU A 6 2.66 14.48 12.15
N LEU A 7 1.63 15.12 12.71
CA LEU A 7 0.31 14.55 13.08
C LEU A 7 -0.43 13.74 11.99
N SER A 8 0.10 13.66 10.76
CA SER A 8 -0.42 12.82 9.66
C SER A 8 0.66 12.20 8.76
N ARG A 9 1.96 12.42 9.02
CA ARG A 9 3.06 12.03 8.12
C ARG A 9 4.31 11.65 8.91
N LEU A 10 4.90 10.51 8.55
CA LEU A 10 6.22 10.10 9.03
C LEU A 10 7.28 10.69 8.10
N VAL A 11 8.29 11.37 8.63
CA VAL A 11 9.41 11.87 7.83
C VAL A 11 10.70 11.31 8.39
N ILE A 12 11.40 10.50 7.59
CA ILE A 12 12.73 9.98 7.89
C ILE A 12 13.73 10.73 7.01
N LYS A 13 14.70 11.41 7.63
CA LYS A 13 15.78 12.11 6.94
C LYS A 13 17.11 11.39 7.16
N GLU A 14 17.83 11.16 6.07
CA GLU A 14 19.16 10.58 6.06
C GLU A 14 20.07 11.38 5.11
N GLY A 15 20.79 12.34 5.68
CA GLY A 15 21.56 13.31 4.91
C GLY A 15 20.63 14.14 4.00
N PRO A 16 20.90 14.23 2.67
CA PRO A 16 20.03 14.94 1.73
C PRO A 16 18.77 14.15 1.35
N ARG A 17 18.66 12.88 1.74
CA ARG A 17 17.55 11.99 1.34
C ARG A 17 16.42 12.06 2.36
N ARG A 18 15.19 11.97 1.86
CA ARG A 18 13.97 11.91 2.68
C ARG A 18 13.07 10.75 2.27
N VAL A 19 12.57 10.02 3.25
CA VAL A 19 11.46 9.07 3.11
C VAL A 19 10.24 9.63 3.82
N LEU A 20 9.15 9.78 3.07
CA LEU A 20 7.87 10.32 3.51
C LEU A 20 6.89 9.15 3.66
N GLY A 21 6.54 8.78 4.89
CA GLY A 21 5.53 7.77 5.17
C GLY A 21 4.12 8.32 5.05
N MET A 22 3.33 7.73 4.16
CA MET A 22 1.90 8.00 3.97
C MET A 22 1.08 6.90 4.66
N PRO A 23 0.39 7.21 5.78
CA PRO A 23 -0.44 6.23 6.47
C PRO A 23 -1.78 6.02 5.75
N LEU A 24 -1.89 4.92 5.00
CA LEU A 24 -3.13 4.52 4.32
C LEU A 24 -4.12 3.79 5.23
N PHE A 25 -3.66 3.31 6.38
CA PHE A 25 -4.50 2.67 7.39
C PHE A 25 -5.23 3.67 8.28
N LEU A 26 -4.80 4.94 8.35
CA LEU A 26 -5.47 6.00 9.12
C LEU A 26 -6.69 6.56 8.36
N ASN A 27 -7.56 5.67 7.88
CA ASN A 27 -8.88 6.03 7.38
C ASN A 27 -9.94 5.69 8.43
N LEU A 28 -11.20 6.12 8.20
CA LEU A 28 -12.33 5.89 9.12
C LEU A 28 -12.51 4.42 9.52
N PHE A 29 -11.98 3.49 8.73
CA PHE A 29 -12.13 2.04 8.89
C PHE A 29 -10.84 1.34 9.34
N GLY A 30 -9.76 2.09 9.63
CA GLY A 30 -8.52 1.53 10.16
C GLY A 30 -7.76 0.58 9.20
N SER A 31 -8.10 0.55 7.91
CA SER A 31 -7.58 -0.46 6.97
C SER A 31 -7.50 0.06 5.54
N VAL A 32 -6.35 -0.12 4.89
CA VAL A 32 -6.15 0.23 3.47
C VAL A 32 -7.13 -0.48 2.52
N LYS A 33 -7.73 -1.61 2.95
CA LYS A 33 -8.67 -2.40 2.14
C LYS A 33 -10.10 -1.89 2.20
N ALA A 34 -10.44 -1.04 3.17
CA ALA A 34 -11.83 -0.70 3.46
C ALA A 34 -12.50 0.12 2.36
N LEU A 35 -11.84 1.17 1.84
CA LEU A 35 -12.38 1.94 0.72
C LEU A 35 -12.53 1.09 -0.56
N PRO A 36 -11.51 0.32 -0.99
CA PRO A 36 -11.68 -0.66 -2.07
C PRO A 36 -12.83 -1.65 -1.85
N ALA A 37 -13.00 -2.17 -0.63
CA ALA A 37 -14.10 -3.08 -0.30
C ALA A 37 -15.46 -2.39 -0.40
N ALA A 38 -15.61 -1.18 0.16
CA ALA A 38 -16.82 -0.40 0.03
C ALA A 38 -17.18 -0.09 -1.44
N TYR A 39 -16.17 0.23 -2.27
CA TYR A 39 -16.37 0.42 -3.72
C TYR A 39 -16.97 -0.81 -4.39
N ILE A 40 -16.42 -2.00 -4.10
CA ILE A 40 -16.91 -3.26 -4.67
C ILE A 40 -18.32 -3.59 -4.16
N LEU A 41 -18.55 -3.51 -2.85
CA LEU A 41 -19.85 -3.81 -2.23
C LEU A 41 -20.94 -2.83 -2.67
N GLY A 42 -20.59 -1.59 -3.02
CA GLY A 42 -21.52 -0.62 -3.59
C GLY A 42 -21.91 -0.92 -5.05
N ARG A 43 -21.10 -1.73 -5.76
CA ARG A 43 -21.30 -2.06 -7.18
C ARG A 43 -22.06 -3.38 -7.37
N PHE A 44 -21.94 -4.31 -6.44
CA PHE A 44 -22.51 -5.65 -6.56
C PHE A 44 -23.37 -5.99 -5.35
N ARG A 45 -24.47 -6.72 -5.59
CA ARG A 45 -25.42 -7.08 -4.53
C ARG A 45 -24.89 -8.13 -3.57
N ARG A 46 -24.11 -9.09 -4.07
CA ARG A 46 -23.55 -10.21 -3.30
C ARG A 46 -22.20 -10.62 -3.88
N VAL A 47 -21.19 -10.74 -3.04
CA VAL A 47 -19.79 -10.79 -3.47
C VAL A 47 -18.99 -11.84 -2.71
N TYR A 48 -18.23 -12.67 -3.42
CA TYR A 48 -17.26 -13.61 -2.86
C TYR A 48 -15.84 -13.11 -3.12
N PHE A 49 -15.04 -12.91 -2.06
CA PHE A 49 -13.66 -12.47 -2.16
C PHE A 49 -12.70 -13.66 -2.13
N GLU A 50 -11.83 -13.78 -3.14
CA GLU A 50 -10.81 -14.84 -3.16
C GLU A 50 -9.66 -14.56 -2.16
N ASP A 51 -9.38 -13.28 -1.84
CA ASP A 51 -8.44 -12.90 -0.77
C ASP A 51 -9.20 -12.81 0.57
N GLU A 52 -8.97 -13.78 1.45
CA GLU A 52 -9.60 -13.86 2.78
C GLU A 52 -9.42 -12.58 3.60
N ARG A 53 -8.28 -11.88 3.48
CA ARG A 53 -8.04 -10.66 4.26
C ARG A 53 -8.87 -9.48 3.75
N PHE A 54 -9.28 -9.54 2.49
CA PHE A 54 -10.20 -8.60 1.90
C PHE A 54 -11.64 -8.97 2.29
N ARG A 55 -11.94 -10.27 2.36
CA ARG A 55 -13.21 -10.81 2.90
C ARG A 55 -13.46 -10.35 4.34
N ASP A 56 -12.49 -10.44 5.24
CA ASP A 56 -12.64 -10.04 6.64
C ASP A 56 -13.09 -8.57 6.77
N VAL A 57 -12.46 -7.70 5.98
CA VAL A 57 -12.80 -6.27 5.95
C VAL A 57 -14.18 -6.05 5.31
N ALA A 58 -14.49 -6.77 4.24
CA ALA A 58 -15.82 -6.68 3.60
C ALA A 58 -16.94 -7.16 4.52
N MET A 59 -16.73 -8.25 5.28
CA MET A 59 -17.69 -8.75 6.26
C MET A 59 -17.95 -7.75 7.38
N ALA A 60 -16.90 -7.05 7.84
CA ALA A 60 -17.04 -5.98 8.84
C ALA A 60 -17.83 -4.77 8.31
N LEU A 61 -17.81 -4.52 6.99
CA LEU A 61 -18.55 -3.42 6.36
C LEU A 61 -20.01 -3.80 6.03
N CYS A 62 -20.23 -4.98 5.46
CA CYS A 62 -21.55 -5.52 5.16
C CYS A 62 -21.51 -7.05 5.11
N ALA A 63 -21.89 -7.70 6.22
CA ALA A 63 -21.97 -9.15 6.31
C ALA A 63 -22.96 -9.74 5.29
N ASP A 64 -24.14 -9.15 5.14
CA ASP A 64 -25.19 -9.63 4.22
C ASP A 64 -24.79 -9.54 2.74
N CYS A 65 -23.86 -8.64 2.41
CA CYS A 65 -23.35 -8.45 1.06
C CYS A 65 -22.23 -9.44 0.71
N THR A 66 -21.63 -10.10 1.71
CA THR A 66 -20.47 -10.97 1.52
C THR A 66 -20.91 -12.43 1.49
N ALA A 67 -20.59 -13.15 0.42
CA ALA A 67 -20.91 -14.56 0.27
C ALA A 67 -19.85 -15.46 0.91
N ASP A 68 -20.30 -16.57 1.48
CA ASP A 68 -19.42 -17.60 2.02
C ASP A 68 -18.83 -18.52 0.96
N GLY A 69 -19.45 -18.56 -0.22
CA GLY A 69 -19.05 -19.38 -1.36
C GLY A 69 -19.26 -18.65 -2.69
N ARG A 70 -18.82 -19.29 -3.77
CA ARG A 70 -18.85 -18.71 -5.13
C ARG A 70 -20.26 -18.72 -5.75
N ASP A 71 -21.15 -19.55 -5.24
CA ASP A 71 -22.48 -19.76 -5.82
C ASP A 71 -23.34 -18.48 -5.69
N ASP A 72 -23.92 -18.05 -6.81
CA ASP A 72 -24.76 -16.85 -6.93
C ASP A 72 -24.12 -15.56 -6.40
N ALA A 73 -22.79 -15.43 -6.49
CA ALA A 73 -22.02 -14.26 -6.06
C ALA A 73 -21.07 -13.76 -7.14
N GLU A 74 -20.84 -12.44 -7.17
CA GLU A 74 -19.76 -11.86 -7.98
C GLU A 74 -18.41 -12.27 -7.38
N ILE A 75 -17.50 -12.80 -8.20
CA ILE A 75 -16.19 -13.27 -7.73
C ILE A 75 -15.18 -12.13 -7.81
N VAL A 76 -14.70 -11.67 -6.66
CA VAL A 76 -13.62 -10.69 -6.57
C VAL A 76 -12.28 -11.41 -6.54
N GLY A 77 -11.70 -11.53 -7.72
CA GLY A 77 -10.29 -11.88 -7.90
C GLY A 77 -9.38 -10.64 -7.98
N ARG A 78 -8.12 -10.86 -8.36
CA ARG A 78 -7.09 -9.81 -8.44
C ARG A 78 -7.51 -8.61 -9.32
N ALA A 79 -8.10 -8.84 -10.48
CA ALA A 79 -8.43 -7.77 -11.42
C ALA A 79 -9.42 -6.74 -10.84
N LEU A 80 -10.49 -7.21 -10.18
CA LEU A 80 -11.44 -6.32 -9.50
C LEU A 80 -10.81 -5.63 -8.28
N ALA A 81 -9.92 -6.30 -7.55
CA ALA A 81 -9.17 -5.67 -6.46
C ALA A 81 -8.26 -4.54 -6.97
N VAL A 82 -7.55 -4.74 -8.08
CA VAL A 82 -6.73 -3.71 -8.75
C VAL A 82 -7.61 -2.54 -9.17
N GLU A 83 -8.74 -2.80 -9.82
CA GLU A 83 -9.69 -1.76 -10.23
C GLU A 83 -10.19 -0.93 -9.04
N ALA A 84 -10.55 -1.60 -7.94
CA ALA A 84 -11.00 -0.94 -6.72
C ALA A 84 -9.91 -0.05 -6.12
N TYR A 85 -8.69 -0.56 -5.93
CA TYR A 85 -7.57 0.27 -5.45
C TYR A 85 -7.28 1.45 -6.38
N TYR A 86 -7.38 1.26 -7.70
CA TYR A 86 -7.14 2.30 -8.69
C TYR A 86 -8.14 3.45 -8.60
N ASN A 87 -9.41 3.12 -8.33
CA ASN A 87 -10.50 4.09 -8.22
C ASN A 87 -10.64 4.71 -6.82
N THR A 88 -10.00 4.15 -5.78
CA THR A 88 -10.13 4.66 -4.41
C THR A 88 -8.84 5.22 -3.82
N ILE A 89 -7.71 4.50 -3.93
CA ILE A 89 -6.46 4.85 -3.22
C ILE A 89 -5.42 5.45 -4.16
N ALA A 90 -5.34 4.95 -5.39
CA ALA A 90 -4.23 5.30 -6.27
C ALA A 90 -4.22 6.80 -6.65
N HIS A 91 -5.38 7.44 -6.72
CA HIS A 91 -5.47 8.88 -6.97
C HIS A 91 -4.83 9.71 -5.86
N ASP A 92 -5.15 9.41 -4.60
CA ASP A 92 -4.60 10.12 -3.44
C ASP A 92 -3.08 9.94 -3.33
N VAL A 93 -2.59 8.75 -3.66
CA VAL A 93 -1.15 8.47 -3.75
C VAL A 93 -0.50 9.29 -4.86
N ALA A 94 -1.10 9.32 -6.06
CA ALA A 94 -0.56 10.04 -7.21
C ALA A 94 -0.62 11.57 -7.06
N ALA A 95 -1.53 12.10 -6.25
CA ALA A 95 -1.56 13.52 -5.92
C ALA A 95 -0.29 13.99 -5.16
N LEU A 96 0.44 13.05 -4.54
CA LEU A 96 1.74 13.29 -3.89
C LEU A 96 2.94 12.96 -4.80
N ALA A 97 2.70 12.45 -6.01
CA ALA A 97 3.75 12.14 -6.98
C ALA A 97 4.54 13.37 -7.45
N PRO A 98 3.93 14.57 -7.64
CA PRO A 98 4.68 15.77 -7.95
C PRO A 98 5.65 16.14 -6.81
N GLY A 99 6.95 16.01 -7.05
CA GLY A 99 8.00 16.36 -6.09
C GLY A 99 8.58 15.21 -5.26
N ILE A 100 8.30 13.97 -5.67
CA ILE A 100 9.00 12.77 -5.20
C ILE A 100 9.68 12.07 -6.39
N ASP A 101 10.76 11.35 -6.12
CA ASP A 101 11.50 10.58 -7.13
C ASP A 101 10.98 9.14 -7.23
N SER A 102 10.39 8.63 -6.15
CA SER A 102 9.90 7.26 -6.10
C SER A 102 8.76 7.02 -5.12
N ILE A 103 8.04 5.91 -5.33
CA ILE A 103 7.03 5.38 -4.42
C ILE A 103 7.40 3.95 -4.03
N ALA A 104 7.47 3.67 -2.73
CA ALA A 104 7.62 2.34 -2.17
C ALA A 104 6.27 1.78 -1.71
N VAL A 105 5.91 0.59 -2.18
CA VAL A 105 4.60 -0.04 -1.98
C VAL A 105 4.75 -1.48 -1.46
N PRO A 106 3.93 -1.93 -0.50
CA PRO A 106 3.97 -3.33 -0.06
C PRO A 106 3.38 -4.25 -1.13
N CYS A 107 4.11 -5.31 -1.47
CA CYS A 107 3.71 -6.33 -2.42
C CYS A 107 3.38 -7.63 -1.70
N PHE A 108 2.10 -7.81 -1.36
CA PHE A 108 1.60 -9.10 -0.85
C PHE A 108 0.83 -9.89 -1.91
N THR A 109 -0.25 -9.33 -2.46
CA THR A 109 -0.98 -9.92 -3.61
C THR A 109 -0.60 -9.26 -4.94
N GLY A 110 -0.03 -8.06 -4.89
CA GLY A 110 0.26 -7.22 -6.04
C GLY A 110 -0.83 -6.19 -6.37
N ALA A 111 -2.07 -6.37 -5.91
CA ALA A 111 -3.20 -5.54 -6.39
C ALA A 111 -3.06 -4.04 -6.08
N LEU A 112 -2.69 -3.68 -4.85
CA LEU A 112 -2.45 -2.27 -4.47
C LEU A 112 -1.30 -1.67 -5.29
N GLY A 113 -0.19 -2.40 -5.42
CA GLY A 113 0.98 -1.94 -6.15
C GLY A 113 0.73 -1.75 -7.63
N GLU A 114 0.03 -2.68 -8.27
CA GLU A 114 -0.36 -2.57 -9.68
C GLU A 114 -1.28 -1.35 -9.90
N ALA A 115 -2.26 -1.13 -9.03
CA ALA A 115 -3.14 0.04 -9.10
C ALA A 115 -2.37 1.36 -8.94
N VAL A 116 -1.47 1.43 -7.95
CA VAL A 116 -0.61 2.61 -7.71
C VAL A 116 0.33 2.84 -8.88
N ALA A 117 1.03 1.79 -9.36
CA ALA A 117 1.94 1.88 -10.48
C ALA A 117 1.23 2.38 -11.75
N LYS A 118 0.05 1.82 -12.05
CA LYS A 118 -0.76 2.25 -13.19
C LYS A 118 -1.08 3.75 -13.10
N ARG A 119 -1.61 4.21 -11.96
CA ARG A 119 -1.95 5.63 -11.79
C ARG A 119 -0.72 6.54 -11.79
N ALA A 120 0.36 6.13 -11.14
CA ALA A 120 1.59 6.88 -11.09
C ALA A 120 2.17 7.09 -12.50
N ARG A 121 2.16 6.04 -13.34
CA ARG A 121 2.64 6.14 -14.73
C ARG A 121 1.78 7.03 -15.62
N GLU A 122 0.49 7.17 -15.33
CA GLU A 122 -0.40 8.12 -16.04
C GLU A 122 -0.07 9.58 -15.69
N VAL A 123 0.36 9.85 -14.45
CA VAL A 123 0.57 11.21 -13.93
C VAL A 123 2.03 11.66 -14.06
N GLU A 124 2.98 10.80 -13.71
CA GLU A 124 4.42 11.06 -13.71
C GLU A 124 5.16 9.81 -14.23
N PRO A 125 5.34 9.66 -15.57
CA PRO A 125 5.94 8.48 -16.17
C PRO A 125 7.38 8.20 -15.69
N GLY A 126 8.11 9.22 -15.24
CA GLY A 126 9.50 9.09 -14.77
C GLY A 126 9.65 8.58 -13.34
N LEU A 127 8.54 8.41 -12.61
CA LEU A 127 8.57 8.01 -11.20
C LEU A 127 9.09 6.57 -11.03
N THR A 128 10.02 6.36 -10.10
CA THR A 128 10.49 5.00 -9.79
C THR A 128 9.53 4.30 -8.85
N ILE A 129 9.09 3.09 -9.19
CA ILE A 129 8.18 2.29 -8.36
C ILE A 129 8.96 1.15 -7.71
N VAL A 130 8.92 1.08 -6.39
CA VAL A 130 9.66 0.10 -5.59
C VAL A 130 8.69 -0.81 -4.83
N ALA A 131 8.88 -2.12 -4.93
CA ALA A 131 8.08 -3.10 -4.20
C ALA A 131 8.83 -3.68 -3.00
N ALA A 132 8.16 -3.68 -1.84
CA ALA A 132 8.56 -4.50 -0.69
C ALA A 132 7.86 -5.86 -0.76
N LYS A 133 8.59 -6.92 -1.11
CA LYS A 133 8.04 -8.27 -1.31
C LYS A 133 7.74 -8.94 0.03
N LEU A 134 6.45 -9.12 0.32
CA LEU A 134 5.94 -9.64 1.59
C LEU A 134 5.21 -10.98 1.47
N GLY A 135 4.76 -11.33 0.26
CA GLY A 135 3.98 -12.54 0.02
C GLY A 135 4.25 -13.16 -1.35
N ALA A 136 3.38 -14.10 -1.74
CA ALA A 136 3.47 -14.82 -3.01
C ALA A 136 2.96 -14.02 -4.23
N GLY A 137 2.47 -12.80 -4.02
CA GLY A 137 1.94 -11.95 -5.07
C GLY A 137 2.97 -11.54 -6.10
N ASP A 138 2.45 -11.17 -7.26
CA ASP A 138 3.22 -10.69 -8.39
C ASP A 138 3.60 -9.22 -8.18
N CYS A 139 4.90 -8.93 -8.24
CA CYS A 139 5.47 -7.60 -8.08
C CYS A 139 6.06 -7.05 -9.39
N ALA A 140 5.73 -7.65 -10.55
CA ALA A 140 6.27 -7.25 -11.86
C ALA A 140 5.86 -5.83 -12.31
N TRP A 141 4.94 -5.19 -11.60
CA TRP A 141 4.57 -3.78 -11.80
C TRP A 141 5.62 -2.79 -11.26
N ALA A 142 6.60 -3.25 -10.47
CA ALA A 142 7.63 -2.40 -9.88
C ALA A 142 8.93 -2.44 -10.69
N ASP A 143 9.66 -1.32 -10.67
CA ASP A 143 10.98 -1.20 -11.30
C ASP A 143 12.06 -1.90 -10.48
N ALA A 144 11.88 -1.93 -9.15
CA ALA A 144 12.78 -2.61 -8.22
C ALA A 144 11.98 -3.38 -7.18
N VAL A 145 12.42 -4.59 -6.85
CA VAL A 145 11.76 -5.48 -5.88
C VAL A 145 12.75 -5.91 -4.82
N TYR A 146 12.38 -5.72 -3.56
CA TYR A 146 13.23 -6.06 -2.42
C TYR A 146 12.50 -6.95 -1.43
N SER A 147 13.18 -7.99 -0.96
CA SER A 147 12.78 -8.65 0.28
C SER A 147 13.18 -7.77 1.47
N PRO A 148 12.30 -7.58 2.47
CA PRO A 148 12.61 -6.80 3.66
C PRO A 148 13.81 -7.39 4.41
N PRO A 149 14.64 -6.55 5.05
CA PRO A 149 15.72 -7.04 5.89
C PRO A 149 15.16 -7.79 7.11
N PRO A 150 15.89 -8.79 7.63
CA PRO A 150 15.45 -9.60 8.77
C PRO A 150 15.34 -8.80 10.08
N GLN A 151 16.08 -7.69 10.20
CA GLN A 151 15.95 -6.77 11.32
C GLN A 151 15.14 -5.54 10.88
N PRO A 152 14.05 -5.20 11.60
CA PRO A 152 13.27 -4.01 11.28
C PRO A 152 14.05 -2.74 11.58
N LEU A 153 13.69 -1.65 10.91
CA LEU A 153 14.27 -0.34 11.18
C LEU A 153 14.06 0.05 12.65
N PRO A 154 15.08 0.65 13.30
CA PRO A 154 14.94 1.17 14.65
C PRO A 154 14.10 2.46 14.61
N LEU A 155 12.78 2.31 14.69
CA LEU A 155 11.85 3.44 14.78
C LEU A 155 11.66 3.88 16.24
N PRO A 156 11.32 5.16 16.47
CA PRO A 156 10.92 5.65 17.79
C PRO A 156 9.79 4.81 18.38
N ARG A 157 9.81 4.55 19.70
CA ARG A 157 8.81 3.71 20.39
C ARG A 157 7.35 4.16 20.19
N ALA A 158 7.12 5.45 19.94
CA ALA A 158 5.80 6.00 19.67
C ALA A 158 5.24 5.60 18.29
N LEU A 159 6.12 5.22 17.34
CA LEU A 159 5.77 4.77 16.00
C LEU A 159 5.72 3.24 15.97
N ARG A 160 4.59 2.69 16.40
CA ARG A 160 4.35 1.23 16.37
C ARG A 160 3.80 0.88 15.00
N LEU A 161 4.65 0.81 13.99
CA LEU A 161 4.24 0.38 12.64
C LEU A 161 4.14 -1.14 12.56
N GLY A 162 3.23 -1.62 11.72
CA GLY A 162 3.10 -3.06 11.46
C GLY A 162 4.20 -3.58 10.53
N PRO A 163 4.31 -4.92 10.37
CA PRO A 163 5.35 -5.54 9.56
C PRO A 163 5.39 -5.06 8.10
N ALA A 164 4.24 -4.83 7.47
CA ALA A 164 4.20 -4.38 6.07
C ALA A 164 4.73 -2.96 5.92
N SER A 165 4.35 -2.07 6.83
CA SER A 165 4.81 -0.67 6.85
C SER A 165 6.31 -0.58 7.17
N LEU A 166 6.81 -1.38 8.12
CA LEU A 166 8.23 -1.48 8.42
C LEU A 166 9.04 -1.97 7.21
N ALA A 167 8.55 -3.01 6.54
CA ALA A 167 9.15 -3.53 5.32
C ALA A 167 9.26 -2.47 4.22
N VAL A 168 8.18 -1.71 3.99
CA VAL A 168 8.16 -0.64 2.99
C VAL A 168 9.17 0.44 3.31
N LEU A 169 9.28 0.86 4.57
CA LEU A 169 10.28 1.86 4.99
C LEU A 169 11.72 1.35 4.77
N SER A 170 12.01 0.10 5.15
CA SER A 170 13.33 -0.49 4.94
C SER A 170 13.69 -0.58 3.46
N THR A 171 12.73 -1.00 2.64
CA THR A 171 12.88 -1.06 1.18
C THR A 171 13.04 0.33 0.57
N ALA A 172 12.31 1.34 1.05
CA ALA A 172 12.43 2.72 0.60
C ALA A 172 13.82 3.30 0.87
N LEU A 173 14.37 3.09 2.07
CA LEU A 173 15.73 3.55 2.41
C LEU A 173 16.79 2.88 1.53
N ARG A 174 16.73 1.55 1.41
CA ARG A 174 17.65 0.79 0.56
C ARG A 174 17.62 1.26 -0.90
N ALA A 175 16.43 1.40 -1.47
CA ALA A 175 16.27 1.87 -2.85
C ALA A 175 16.78 3.31 -3.01
N SER A 176 16.56 4.17 -2.02
CA SER A 176 17.04 5.56 -2.05
C SER A 176 18.56 5.66 -2.08
N GLU A 177 19.26 4.73 -1.42
CA GLU A 177 20.71 4.62 -1.50
C GLU A 177 21.18 4.07 -2.85
N GLU A 178 20.60 2.96 -3.29
CA GLU A 178 21.03 2.21 -4.49
C GLU A 178 20.78 2.99 -5.79
N TYR A 179 19.65 3.69 -5.88
CA TYR A 179 19.25 4.45 -7.08
C TYR A 179 19.51 5.96 -6.96
N GLY A 180 20.07 6.44 -5.85
CA GLY A 180 20.32 7.87 -5.64
C GLY A 180 19.04 8.71 -5.56
N LEU A 181 17.95 8.15 -5.05
CA LEU A 181 16.65 8.83 -4.92
C LEU A 181 16.72 9.76 -3.70
N TYR A 182 16.33 11.02 -3.90
CA TYR A 182 16.35 12.05 -2.85
C TYR A 182 15.05 12.10 -2.07
N SER A 183 13.93 11.74 -2.69
CA SER A 183 12.61 11.82 -2.07
C SER A 183 11.76 10.59 -2.41
N THR A 184 11.45 9.78 -1.41
CA THR A 184 10.67 8.55 -1.58
C THR A 184 9.38 8.60 -0.75
N LEU A 185 8.24 8.34 -1.36
CA LEU A 185 6.96 8.17 -0.67
C LEU A 185 6.77 6.69 -0.28
N ALA A 186 6.71 6.39 1.00
CA ALA A 186 6.50 5.05 1.53
C ALA A 186 5.03 4.84 1.94
N LEU A 187 4.34 3.88 1.33
CA LEU A 187 2.95 3.57 1.66
C LEU A 187 2.87 2.67 2.91
N LEU A 188 2.37 3.22 4.01
CA LEU A 188 2.23 2.51 5.28
C LEU A 188 0.81 1.95 5.37
N THR A 189 0.68 0.63 5.47
CA THR A 189 -0.60 -0.08 5.35
C THR A 189 -1.10 -0.76 6.61
N ASP A 190 -0.30 -0.76 7.68
CA ASP A 190 -0.60 -1.42 8.94
C ASP A 190 0.06 -0.75 10.15
N TRP A 191 -0.65 -0.80 11.28
CA TRP A 191 -0.15 -0.39 12.59
C TRP A 191 0.21 -1.62 13.43
N GLY A 192 1.22 -1.49 14.27
CA GLY A 192 1.72 -2.53 15.16
C GLY A 192 0.88 -2.62 16.45
N ALA A 193 0.55 -3.85 16.84
CA ALA A 193 -0.13 -4.15 18.10
C ALA A 193 0.77 -3.91 19.31
#